data_AF-W9WSL9-F1
#
_entry.id   AF-W9WSL9-F1
#
_cell.length_a   1.000
_cell.length_b   1.000
_cell.length_c   1.000
_cell.angle_alpha   90.00
_cell.angle_beta   90.00
_cell.angle_gamma   90.00
#
_symmetry.space_group_name_H-M   'P 1'
#
loop_
_entity.id
_entity.type
_entity.pdbx_description
1 polymer ?
#
loop_
_entity_poly.entity_id
_entity_poly.type
_entity_poly.pdbx_seq_one_letter_code
_entity_poly.pdbx_strand_id
1 'polypeptide(L)'
;MVAGSKIDGKKLKRQVKANARQEYTILDSTSRRVDHQSQVFGRFLPFGNKMLFLNWNIPLAASGDIWSQSPKYTPPFGFPVSTPDGGVVRTPSATGGSPTQITSLHDKPSPLSAAVSEAIALDRTHLFLHGRFDDLAKTLNSTEKATMSSWLYQFWLFALVTSKHWGQEPRTWTRYNLAFDTYEGLCRPPSAASPTLFIDWSSDVGVHEESPEIQRPSQRCRWSIHIDEEAHEVEFDADFSNPNTERPPASPLEEQLENALENNDFSNIAADKLPLAMSQIVKAVKRSPNELLLESLSFSIMARNIPLLEEMLKQVNARAIDVKPVYPLHIATSYFDGGSTCCLILETLCSRLRRPNTFYTNDYGHTVLDNLMMTILKGHSSSSPDILDDTLTQDSRFAGIEVDLCGRWDADSPYFRVLLQSGKAQVPLKWKHKFCHTSILAVCHCIDALRACGLLGQSSGHFAKRCFGCGLSLQLSPFHVLVLTAFQLARSGCEGEDLLGMIAVLLCMLANKMDPQTRTAVSIDLLLGIDDGTRCTHEDLRAIDLAERLPSTDGWSAELQRGWHIFCHILRPVESAGTRLCETKLLYEDFMLDSTLDSLDDINQGSPSHDSGSSREHGVFPSECSAECSEF
;
A
#
# COMPACT_ATOMS: atom_id res chain seq x y z
N MET A 1 14.78 -9.47 -44.15
CA MET A 1 14.80 -10.92 -44.41
C MET A 1 15.82 -11.56 -43.47
N VAL A 2 15.41 -12.53 -42.66
CA VAL A 2 16.32 -13.38 -41.86
C VAL A 2 16.17 -14.81 -42.39
N ALA A 3 17.27 -15.55 -42.53
CA ALA A 3 17.29 -16.82 -43.25
C ALA A 3 16.40 -17.89 -42.61
N GLY A 4 15.57 -18.55 -43.42
CA GLY A 4 14.59 -19.56 -43.01
C GLY A 4 15.19 -20.91 -42.61
N SER A 5 16.01 -20.92 -41.56
CA SER A 5 16.51 -22.16 -40.94
C SER A 5 15.35 -22.99 -40.40
N LYS A 6 15.14 -24.18 -40.98
CA LYS A 6 14.03 -25.08 -40.62
C LYS A 6 14.21 -25.58 -39.19
N ILE A 7 13.43 -25.05 -38.24
CA ILE A 7 13.50 -25.40 -36.81
C ILE A 7 13.19 -26.89 -36.64
N ASP A 8 14.14 -27.66 -36.10
CA ASP A 8 13.93 -29.07 -35.78
C ASP A 8 13.04 -29.21 -34.53
N GLY A 9 11.77 -29.55 -34.77
CA GLY A 9 10.79 -29.80 -33.71
C GLY A 9 11.18 -30.92 -32.73
N LYS A 10 12.08 -31.86 -33.09
CA LYS A 10 12.60 -32.86 -32.14
C LYS A 10 13.62 -32.23 -31.19
N LYS A 11 14.49 -31.33 -31.66
CA LYS A 11 15.38 -30.52 -30.81
C LYS A 11 14.56 -29.63 -29.87
N LEU A 12 13.57 -28.90 -30.39
CA LEU A 12 12.73 -28.02 -29.57
C LEU A 12 12.02 -28.82 -28.46
N LYS A 13 11.37 -29.94 -28.79
CA LYS A 13 10.71 -30.80 -27.78
C LYS A 13 11.68 -31.39 -26.75
N ARG A 14 12.93 -31.67 -27.13
CA ARG A 14 13.97 -32.08 -26.18
C ARG A 14 14.37 -30.95 -25.23
N GLN A 15 14.48 -29.72 -25.74
CA GLN A 15 14.80 -28.53 -24.96
C GLN A 15 13.65 -28.16 -24.01
N VAL A 16 12.41 -28.12 -24.48
CA VAL A 16 11.21 -27.93 -23.64
C VAL A 16 11.15 -28.98 -22.53
N LYS A 17 11.38 -30.26 -22.85
CA LYS A 17 11.43 -31.34 -21.85
C LYS A 17 12.63 -31.24 -20.89
N ALA A 18 13.72 -30.58 -21.27
CA ALA A 18 14.85 -30.32 -20.40
C ALA A 18 14.53 -29.15 -19.44
N ASN A 19 14.02 -28.04 -19.96
CA ASN A 19 13.61 -26.86 -19.17
C ASN A 19 12.44 -27.22 -18.21
N ALA A 20 11.44 -27.98 -18.66
CA ALA A 20 10.35 -28.45 -17.80
C ALA A 20 10.79 -29.43 -16.69
N ARG A 21 12.00 -29.99 -16.79
CA ARG A 21 12.67 -30.80 -15.75
C ARG A 21 13.65 -29.99 -14.90
N GLN A 22 13.99 -28.77 -15.31
CA GLN A 22 14.81 -27.88 -14.50
C GLN A 22 13.99 -27.49 -13.27
N GLU A 23 14.60 -27.61 -12.10
CA GLU A 23 13.92 -27.30 -10.85
C GLU A 23 14.02 -25.80 -10.59
N TYR A 24 12.90 -25.10 -10.76
CA TYR A 24 12.77 -23.70 -10.41
C TYR A 24 12.32 -23.55 -8.95
N THR A 25 12.92 -22.58 -8.28
CA THR A 25 12.52 -22.03 -6.98
C THR A 25 12.18 -20.55 -7.19
N ILE A 26 11.40 -19.95 -6.30
CA ILE A 26 11.33 -18.48 -6.23
C ILE A 26 12.73 -17.96 -5.90
N LEU A 27 13.19 -16.91 -6.60
CA LEU A 27 14.46 -16.28 -6.25
C LEU A 27 14.33 -15.56 -4.91
N ASP A 28 15.19 -15.90 -3.96
CA ASP A 28 15.32 -15.26 -2.65
C ASP A 28 15.16 -13.73 -2.76
N SER A 29 14.15 -13.20 -2.07
CA SER A 29 13.79 -11.79 -2.05
C SER A 29 14.97 -10.88 -1.67
N THR A 30 15.88 -11.32 -0.80
CA THR A 30 17.12 -10.58 -0.46
C THR A 30 18.06 -10.43 -1.66
N SER A 31 18.06 -11.41 -2.57
CA SER A 31 18.94 -11.50 -3.74
C SER A 31 18.36 -10.87 -5.01
N ARG A 32 17.07 -10.47 -5.00
CA ARG A 32 16.47 -9.77 -6.15
C ARG A 32 17.02 -8.35 -6.24
N ARG A 33 17.56 -8.01 -7.42
CA ARG A 33 17.99 -6.64 -7.71
C ARG A 33 16.79 -5.74 -7.92
N VAL A 34 16.70 -4.69 -7.10
CA VAL A 34 15.93 -3.49 -7.39
C VAL A 34 16.78 -2.60 -8.31
N ASP A 35 17.17 -3.13 -9.47
CA ASP A 35 17.51 -2.26 -10.59
C ASP A 35 16.23 -1.47 -10.95
N HIS A 36 16.33 -0.23 -11.47
CA HIS A 36 15.15 0.61 -11.76
C HIS A 36 14.22 -0.04 -12.78
N GLN A 37 13.26 -0.86 -12.32
CA GLN A 37 12.39 -1.62 -13.20
C GLN A 37 11.35 -0.70 -13.86
N SER A 38 11.38 -0.71 -15.19
CA SER A 38 10.63 0.17 -16.08
C SER A 38 9.14 -0.19 -16.19
N GLN A 39 8.34 0.17 -15.19
CA GLN A 39 6.97 0.69 -15.32
C GLN A 39 5.85 -0.19 -15.95
N VAL A 40 6.13 -1.32 -16.62
CA VAL A 40 5.14 -1.91 -17.55
C VAL A 40 3.90 -2.49 -16.87
N PHE A 41 3.92 -2.77 -15.56
CA PHE A 41 2.76 -3.27 -14.83
C PHE A 41 2.27 -2.33 -13.71
N GLY A 42 2.73 -1.07 -13.73
CA GLY A 42 2.69 -0.17 -12.57
C GLY A 42 4.00 -0.23 -11.79
N ARG A 43 4.20 0.71 -10.85
CA ARG A 43 5.37 0.73 -9.99
C ARG A 43 5.16 -0.16 -8.76
N PHE A 44 6.22 -0.84 -8.36
CA PHE A 44 6.30 -1.57 -7.09
C PHE A 44 6.07 -0.62 -5.92
N LEU A 45 5.44 -1.14 -4.87
CA LEU A 45 5.26 -0.42 -3.61
C LEU A 45 6.64 -0.04 -3.03
N PRO A 46 6.76 1.07 -2.26
CA PRO A 46 8.03 1.48 -1.66
C PRO A 46 8.53 0.53 -0.54
N PHE A 47 7.79 -0.54 -0.30
CA PHE A 47 7.99 -1.64 0.63
C PHE A 47 7.57 -2.93 -0.09
N GLY A 48 8.19 -4.08 0.21
CA GLY A 48 7.86 -5.34 -0.47
C GLY A 48 8.12 -5.34 -2.00
N ASN A 49 8.91 -4.40 -2.53
CA ASN A 49 9.31 -4.34 -3.94
C ASN A 49 10.02 -5.62 -4.45
N LYS A 50 10.49 -6.47 -3.54
CA LYS A 50 11.12 -7.78 -3.83
C LYS A 50 10.14 -8.96 -3.74
N MET A 51 8.86 -8.73 -3.46
CA MET A 51 7.80 -9.74 -3.40
C MET A 51 7.20 -10.02 -4.80
N LEU A 52 6.75 -11.25 -5.05
CA LEU A 52 6.11 -11.64 -6.31
C LEU A 52 4.66 -11.17 -6.42
N PHE A 53 3.87 -11.27 -5.34
CA PHE A 53 2.41 -11.13 -5.39
C PHE A 53 1.91 -9.82 -4.74
N LEU A 54 2.61 -9.31 -3.72
CA LEU A 54 2.21 -8.10 -2.99
C LEU A 54 1.97 -6.85 -3.85
N ASN A 55 2.67 -6.73 -4.98
CA ASN A 55 2.72 -5.52 -5.82
C ASN A 55 1.61 -5.44 -6.89
N TRP A 56 0.67 -6.37 -6.91
CA TRP A 56 -0.40 -6.46 -7.92
C TRP A 56 -1.74 -5.95 -7.41
N ASN A 57 -1.72 -4.92 -6.57
CA ASN A 57 -2.89 -4.32 -5.92
C ASN A 57 -3.80 -3.49 -6.85
N ILE A 58 -3.46 -3.35 -8.14
CA ILE A 58 -4.30 -2.68 -9.14
C ILE A 58 -4.40 -3.50 -10.44
N PRO A 59 -5.60 -3.60 -11.06
CA PRO A 59 -5.77 -4.18 -12.39
C PRO A 59 -5.27 -3.23 -13.48
N LEU A 60 -4.68 -3.76 -14.56
CA LEU A 60 -4.12 -2.95 -15.66
C LEU A 60 -5.05 -1.87 -16.22
N ALA A 61 -6.36 -2.13 -16.26
CA ALA A 61 -7.35 -1.17 -16.75
C ALA A 61 -7.34 0.17 -15.98
N ALA A 62 -7.01 0.16 -14.68
CA ALA A 62 -6.91 1.37 -13.87
C ALA A 62 -5.58 2.11 -14.02
N SER A 63 -4.56 1.46 -14.59
CA SER A 63 -3.22 2.02 -14.83
C SER A 63 -3.11 2.78 -16.17
N GLY A 64 -4.25 3.20 -16.74
CA GLY A 64 -4.40 3.54 -18.16
C GLY A 64 -3.46 4.61 -18.74
N ASP A 65 -2.97 5.55 -17.93
CA ASP A 65 -2.10 6.64 -18.41
C ASP A 65 -0.62 6.27 -18.51
N ILE A 66 -0.18 5.21 -17.83
CA ILE A 66 1.25 4.87 -17.68
C ILE A 66 1.87 4.39 -19.02
N TRP A 67 1.06 3.86 -19.94
CA TRP A 67 1.56 3.22 -21.17
C TRP A 67 1.61 4.13 -22.41
N SER A 68 0.96 5.29 -22.36
CA SER A 68 0.98 6.27 -23.46
C SER A 68 2.31 7.04 -23.52
N GLN A 69 3.05 7.07 -22.40
CA GLN A 69 4.33 7.77 -22.28
C GLN A 69 5.50 6.80 -22.45
N SER A 70 5.84 6.49 -23.70
CA SER A 70 7.25 6.17 -23.98
C SER A 70 8.09 7.38 -23.54
N PRO A 71 9.22 7.19 -22.83
CA PRO A 71 10.05 8.31 -22.41
C PRO A 71 10.52 9.04 -23.67
N LYS A 72 10.03 10.27 -23.87
CA LYS A 72 10.51 11.18 -24.93
C LYS A 72 11.93 11.58 -24.58
N TYR A 73 12.87 10.74 -24.99
CA TYR A 73 14.30 10.98 -24.85
C TYR A 73 14.66 12.23 -25.66
N THR A 74 14.66 13.37 -24.98
CA THR A 74 15.01 14.66 -25.55
C THR A 74 16.49 14.86 -25.21
N PRO A 75 17.43 14.57 -26.14
CA PRO A 75 18.85 14.69 -25.83
C PRO A 75 19.17 16.15 -25.48
N PRO A 76 20.06 16.44 -24.51
CA PRO A 76 20.18 17.79 -23.95
C PRO A 76 20.60 18.89 -24.93
N PHE A 77 21.24 18.52 -26.06
CA PHE A 77 21.62 19.45 -27.12
C PHE A 77 21.51 18.77 -28.49
N GLY A 78 20.71 19.33 -29.39
CA GLY A 78 20.56 18.85 -30.77
C GLY A 78 19.80 19.85 -31.65
N PHE A 79 20.49 20.46 -32.60
CA PHE A 79 19.88 21.38 -33.58
C PHE A 79 18.96 20.62 -34.56
N PRO A 80 17.87 21.24 -35.06
CA PRO A 80 16.98 20.61 -36.02
C PRO A 80 17.66 20.48 -37.39
N VAL A 81 18.01 19.26 -37.78
CA VAL A 81 18.43 18.93 -39.15
C VAL A 81 17.25 18.30 -39.87
N SER A 82 16.65 19.04 -40.80
CA SER A 82 15.60 18.53 -41.68
C SER A 82 16.17 17.53 -42.68
N THR A 83 15.65 16.31 -42.72
CA THR A 83 15.88 15.34 -43.81
C THR A 83 14.72 15.36 -44.82
N PRO A 84 14.98 15.04 -46.10
CA PRO A 84 14.00 15.26 -47.17
C PRO A 84 12.92 14.17 -47.25
N ASP A 85 11.76 14.58 -47.75
CA ASP A 85 10.60 13.73 -48.04
C ASP A 85 10.80 12.85 -49.29
N GLY A 86 10.01 11.77 -49.42
CA GLY A 86 9.83 10.99 -50.65
C GLY A 86 10.40 9.56 -50.65
N GLY A 87 9.55 8.57 -50.38
CA GLY A 87 9.93 7.15 -50.41
C GLY A 87 8.78 6.14 -50.43
N VAL A 88 7.71 6.39 -51.20
CA VAL A 88 6.53 5.50 -51.26
C VAL A 88 6.83 4.20 -51.99
N VAL A 89 7.01 3.10 -51.26
CA VAL A 89 7.06 1.73 -51.81
C VAL A 89 5.66 1.10 -51.76
N ARG A 90 5.02 0.97 -52.92
CA ARG A 90 3.74 0.26 -53.07
C ARG A 90 3.96 -1.26 -53.13
N THR A 91 3.35 -2.01 -52.22
CA THR A 91 3.07 -3.45 -52.40
C THR A 91 1.74 -3.64 -53.16
N PRO A 92 1.57 -4.68 -54.00
CA PRO A 92 0.36 -4.85 -54.80
C PRO A 92 -0.81 -5.39 -53.98
N SER A 93 -1.99 -4.79 -54.16
CA SER A 93 -3.24 -5.32 -53.61
C SER A 93 -3.71 -6.56 -54.38
N ALA A 94 -3.98 -7.66 -53.67
CA ALA A 94 -4.70 -8.81 -54.21
C ALA A 94 -6.16 -8.78 -53.71
N THR A 95 -7.04 -8.20 -54.51
CA THR A 95 -8.49 -8.21 -54.27
C THR A 95 -9.03 -9.63 -54.46
N GLY A 96 -9.62 -10.23 -53.42
CA GLY A 96 -10.14 -11.60 -53.47
C GLY A 96 -11.19 -11.84 -52.40
N GLY A 97 -12.43 -12.12 -52.83
CA GLY A 97 -13.66 -12.14 -52.02
C GLY A 97 -13.60 -12.81 -50.64
N SER A 98 -14.30 -12.18 -49.70
CA SER A 98 -14.77 -12.84 -48.48
C SER A 98 -15.66 -14.05 -48.82
N PRO A 99 -15.60 -15.10 -47.98
CA PRO A 99 -16.84 -15.62 -47.42
C PRO A 99 -16.81 -15.67 -45.89
N THR A 100 -17.84 -15.08 -45.30
CA THR A 100 -18.61 -15.55 -44.13
C THR A 100 -18.04 -16.68 -43.26
N GLN A 101 -18.02 -16.38 -41.96
CA GLN A 101 -18.15 -17.29 -40.82
C GLN A 101 -18.48 -18.77 -41.15
N ILE A 102 -17.51 -19.65 -40.95
CA ILE A 102 -17.75 -21.03 -40.53
C ILE A 102 -16.87 -21.26 -39.31
N THR A 103 -17.49 -21.58 -38.18
CA THR A 103 -16.82 -22.04 -36.96
C THR A 103 -16.16 -23.41 -37.23
N SER A 104 -14.88 -23.38 -37.60
CA SER A 104 -14.06 -24.60 -37.73
C SER A 104 -13.84 -25.24 -36.37
N LEU A 105 -14.47 -26.38 -36.12
CA LEU A 105 -14.35 -27.14 -34.87
C LEU A 105 -13.02 -27.93 -34.75
N HIS A 106 -12.02 -27.61 -35.59
CA HIS A 106 -10.85 -28.46 -35.81
C HIS A 106 -9.47 -27.77 -35.89
N ASP A 107 -9.34 -26.50 -35.47
CA ASP A 107 -8.02 -25.86 -35.31
C ASP A 107 -7.28 -26.34 -34.05
N LYS A 108 -6.94 -27.64 -34.03
CA LYS A 108 -6.05 -28.20 -33.02
C LYS A 108 -4.62 -27.76 -33.36
N PRO A 109 -3.93 -26.99 -32.49
CA PRO A 109 -2.65 -26.40 -32.84
C PRO A 109 -1.63 -27.47 -33.21
N SER A 110 -0.85 -27.20 -34.27
CA SER A 110 0.21 -28.09 -34.74
C SER A 110 1.11 -28.54 -33.58
N PRO A 111 1.56 -29.81 -33.51
CA PRO A 111 2.44 -30.28 -32.44
C PRO A 111 3.78 -29.55 -32.31
N LEU A 112 4.15 -28.72 -33.29
CA LEU A 112 5.25 -27.76 -33.20
C LEU A 112 4.80 -26.44 -32.55
N SER A 113 3.65 -25.89 -32.95
CA SER A 113 3.07 -24.66 -32.38
C SER A 113 2.83 -24.82 -30.87
N ALA A 114 2.19 -25.91 -30.46
CA ALA A 114 1.97 -26.20 -29.04
C ALA A 114 3.29 -26.26 -28.23
N ALA A 115 4.35 -26.86 -28.80
CA ALA A 115 5.66 -26.93 -28.16
C ALA A 115 6.40 -25.57 -28.14
N VAL A 116 6.15 -24.69 -29.11
CA VAL A 116 6.66 -23.31 -29.09
C VAL A 116 5.95 -22.50 -28.01
N SER A 117 4.62 -22.57 -27.91
CA SER A 117 3.85 -21.91 -26.85
C SER A 117 4.26 -22.39 -25.46
N GLU A 118 4.45 -23.70 -25.27
CA GLU A 118 4.96 -24.28 -24.02
C GLU A 118 6.37 -23.76 -23.68
N ALA A 119 7.28 -23.68 -24.67
CA ALA A 119 8.61 -23.11 -24.48
C ALA A 119 8.57 -21.64 -24.01
N ILE A 120 7.71 -20.84 -24.65
CA ILE A 120 7.54 -19.41 -24.34
C ILE A 120 6.92 -19.23 -22.94
N ALA A 121 5.91 -20.03 -22.59
CA ALA A 121 5.29 -19.98 -21.27
C ALA A 121 6.26 -20.35 -20.14
N LEU A 122 7.17 -21.31 -20.37
CA LEU A 122 8.24 -21.66 -19.43
C LEU A 122 9.27 -20.52 -19.25
N ASP A 123 9.72 -19.92 -20.34
CA ASP A 123 10.68 -18.79 -20.31
C ASP A 123 10.08 -17.56 -19.61
N ARG A 124 8.81 -17.25 -19.90
CA ARG A 124 8.03 -16.22 -19.20
C ARG A 124 7.85 -16.50 -17.72
N THR A 125 7.56 -17.75 -17.33
CA THR A 125 7.50 -18.14 -15.91
C THR A 125 8.85 -18.00 -15.22
N HIS A 126 9.97 -18.28 -15.90
CA HIS A 126 11.29 -18.03 -15.34
C HIS A 126 11.53 -16.53 -15.11
N LEU A 127 11.18 -15.66 -16.07
CA LEU A 127 11.25 -14.20 -15.87
C LEU A 127 10.37 -13.73 -14.70
N PHE A 128 9.16 -14.29 -14.56
CA PHE A 128 8.25 -14.02 -13.43
C PHE A 128 8.87 -14.41 -12.07
N LEU A 129 9.33 -15.66 -11.92
CA LEU A 129 9.87 -16.18 -10.65
C LEU A 129 11.18 -15.51 -10.20
N HIS A 130 11.92 -14.92 -11.13
CA HIS A 130 13.10 -14.09 -10.86
C HIS A 130 12.77 -12.61 -10.59
N GLY A 131 11.49 -12.22 -10.65
CA GLY A 131 11.05 -10.83 -10.48
C GLY A 131 11.54 -9.90 -11.60
N ARG A 132 11.80 -10.40 -12.82
CA ARG A 132 12.23 -9.61 -13.98
C ARG A 132 11.01 -9.15 -14.79
N PHE A 133 10.17 -8.34 -14.15
CA PHE A 133 8.84 -8.03 -14.66
C PHE A 133 8.88 -7.19 -15.95
N ASP A 134 9.87 -6.32 -16.13
CA ASP A 134 10.08 -5.59 -17.38
C ASP A 134 10.37 -6.49 -18.58
N ASP A 135 11.25 -7.47 -18.37
CA ASP A 135 11.68 -8.37 -19.44
C ASP A 135 10.56 -9.33 -19.79
N LEU A 136 9.83 -9.83 -18.78
CA LEU A 136 8.58 -10.53 -18.96
C LEU A 136 7.60 -9.69 -19.79
N ALA A 137 7.38 -8.43 -19.43
CA ALA A 137 6.48 -7.54 -20.14
C ALA A 137 6.92 -7.28 -21.60
N LYS A 138 8.21 -7.21 -21.90
CA LYS A 138 8.72 -7.10 -23.29
C LYS A 138 8.37 -8.34 -24.14
N THR A 139 8.17 -9.51 -23.53
CA THR A 139 7.74 -10.72 -24.25
C THR A 139 6.23 -10.85 -24.48
N LEU A 140 5.41 -10.06 -23.77
CA LEU A 140 3.96 -10.19 -23.75
C LEU A 140 3.29 -9.19 -24.69
N ASN A 141 2.26 -9.62 -25.44
CA ASN A 141 1.41 -8.69 -26.18
C ASN A 141 0.39 -8.00 -25.25
N SER A 142 -0.27 -6.94 -25.71
CA SER A 142 -1.17 -6.13 -24.89
C SER A 142 -2.31 -6.93 -24.24
N THR A 143 -2.87 -7.92 -24.95
CA THR A 143 -3.91 -8.82 -24.41
C THR A 143 -3.34 -9.73 -23.34
N GLU A 144 -2.18 -10.37 -23.59
CA GLU A 144 -1.51 -11.23 -22.60
C GLU A 144 -1.14 -10.46 -21.32
N LYS A 145 -0.67 -9.21 -21.44
CA LYS A 145 -0.38 -8.34 -20.29
C LYS A 145 -1.65 -8.02 -19.49
N ALA A 146 -2.76 -7.71 -20.17
CA ALA A 146 -4.03 -7.46 -19.51
C ALA A 146 -4.53 -8.71 -18.77
N THR A 147 -4.52 -9.88 -19.42
CA THR A 147 -4.90 -11.15 -18.80
C THR A 147 -4.03 -11.48 -17.58
N MET A 148 -2.70 -11.34 -17.70
CA MET A 148 -1.77 -11.62 -16.60
C MET A 148 -1.95 -10.64 -15.42
N SER A 149 -2.06 -9.34 -15.67
CA SER A 149 -2.26 -8.33 -14.62
C SER A 149 -3.60 -8.50 -13.91
N SER A 150 -4.68 -8.75 -14.66
CA SER A 150 -5.99 -9.05 -14.07
C SER A 150 -5.96 -10.31 -13.20
N TRP A 151 -5.27 -11.37 -13.65
CA TRP A 151 -5.12 -12.60 -12.87
C TRP A 151 -4.33 -12.36 -11.56
N LEU A 152 -3.22 -11.61 -11.62
CA LEU A 152 -2.42 -11.27 -10.44
C LEU A 152 -3.16 -10.35 -9.46
N TYR A 153 -3.97 -9.40 -9.96
CA TYR A 153 -4.84 -8.59 -9.12
C TYR A 153 -5.94 -9.41 -8.43
N GLN A 154 -6.54 -10.38 -9.14
CA GLN A 154 -7.50 -11.30 -8.54
C GLN A 154 -6.85 -12.16 -7.45
N PHE A 155 -5.60 -12.60 -7.64
CA PHE A 155 -4.84 -13.32 -6.61
C PHE A 155 -4.52 -12.43 -5.40
N TRP A 156 -4.06 -11.20 -5.63
CA TRP A 156 -3.77 -10.24 -4.57
C TRP A 156 -5.00 -9.93 -3.71
N LEU A 157 -6.16 -9.71 -4.34
CA LEU A 157 -7.40 -9.44 -3.60
C LEU A 157 -7.88 -10.68 -2.83
N PHE A 158 -7.78 -11.87 -3.44
CA PHE A 158 -8.04 -13.13 -2.74
C PHE A 158 -7.15 -13.30 -1.50
N ALA A 159 -5.84 -13.07 -1.64
CA ALA A 159 -4.89 -13.20 -0.54
C ALA A 159 -5.18 -12.20 0.60
N LEU A 160 -5.50 -10.95 0.26
CA LEU A 160 -5.88 -9.92 1.22
C LEU A 160 -7.17 -10.29 1.97
N VAL A 161 -8.25 -10.63 1.25
CA VAL A 161 -9.55 -10.96 1.86
C VAL A 161 -9.46 -12.24 2.70
N THR A 162 -8.73 -13.25 2.23
CA THR A 162 -8.47 -14.48 2.99
C THR A 162 -7.67 -14.22 4.27
N SER A 163 -6.71 -13.30 4.22
CA SER A 163 -5.94 -12.87 5.41
C SER A 163 -6.79 -12.05 6.38
N LYS A 164 -7.67 -11.19 5.87
CA LYS A 164 -8.58 -10.33 6.66
C LYS A 164 -9.55 -11.18 7.48
N HIS A 165 -10.19 -12.15 6.84
CA HIS A 165 -11.13 -13.07 7.49
C HIS A 165 -10.48 -14.36 8.00
N TRP A 166 -9.16 -14.41 8.14
CA TRP A 166 -8.50 -15.59 8.69
C TRP A 166 -8.92 -15.81 10.15
N GLY A 167 -9.34 -17.04 10.47
CA GLY A 167 -9.95 -17.41 11.75
C GLY A 167 -11.46 -17.14 11.85
N GLN A 168 -12.04 -16.42 10.89
CA GLN A 168 -13.47 -16.07 10.83
C GLN A 168 -14.20 -16.88 9.73
N GLU A 169 -15.50 -16.66 9.58
CA GLU A 169 -16.26 -17.15 8.43
C GLU A 169 -16.54 -16.03 7.40
N PRO A 170 -16.59 -16.34 6.09
CA PRO A 170 -16.35 -17.64 5.49
C PRO A 170 -14.85 -18.00 5.43
N ARG A 171 -14.54 -19.28 5.71
CA ARG A 171 -13.16 -19.80 5.73
C ARG A 171 -12.56 -20.07 4.34
N THR A 172 -13.37 -20.05 3.29
CA THR A 172 -12.93 -20.35 1.92
C THR A 172 -13.39 -19.25 0.98
N TRP A 173 -12.42 -18.60 0.33
CA TRP A 173 -12.66 -17.57 -0.67
C TRP A 173 -12.44 -18.12 -2.07
N THR A 174 -13.33 -17.77 -2.99
CA THR A 174 -13.36 -18.25 -4.38
C THR A 174 -13.81 -17.11 -5.28
N ARG A 175 -13.68 -17.26 -6.60
CA ARG A 175 -14.12 -16.24 -7.57
C ARG A 175 -15.60 -15.80 -7.41
N TYR A 176 -16.44 -16.68 -6.87
CA TYR A 176 -17.88 -16.44 -6.69
C TYR A 176 -18.18 -15.54 -5.49
N ASN A 177 -17.64 -15.82 -4.30
CA ASN A 177 -17.85 -14.97 -3.12
C ASN A 177 -16.97 -13.70 -3.14
N LEU A 178 -15.88 -13.72 -3.91
CA LEU A 178 -15.17 -12.50 -4.33
C LEU A 178 -15.88 -11.74 -5.46
N ALA A 179 -17.00 -12.24 -6.00
CA ALA A 179 -17.86 -11.58 -6.98
C ALA A 179 -17.15 -11.06 -8.25
N PHE A 180 -16.07 -11.70 -8.73
CA PHE A 180 -15.33 -11.21 -9.90
C PHE A 180 -16.18 -11.17 -11.18
N ASP A 181 -17.10 -12.12 -11.34
CA ASP A 181 -18.00 -12.21 -12.49
C ASP A 181 -19.02 -11.04 -12.55
N THR A 182 -19.41 -10.47 -11.40
CA THR A 182 -20.34 -9.32 -11.30
C THR A 182 -19.77 -8.05 -11.95
N TYR A 183 -18.46 -7.96 -12.01
CA TYR A 183 -17.72 -6.74 -12.35
C TYR A 183 -17.17 -6.72 -13.78
N GLU A 184 -17.10 -7.88 -14.43
CA GLU A 184 -16.53 -8.02 -15.78
C GLU A 184 -17.34 -7.25 -16.85
N GLY A 185 -18.65 -7.07 -16.63
CA GLY A 185 -19.56 -6.34 -17.53
C GLY A 185 -19.42 -4.81 -17.52
N LEU A 186 -18.65 -4.23 -16.59
CA LEU A 186 -18.44 -2.76 -16.51
C LEU A 186 -17.27 -2.26 -17.37
N CYS A 187 -16.37 -3.17 -17.77
CA CYS A 187 -15.22 -2.85 -18.61
C CYS A 187 -15.61 -2.70 -20.09
N ARG A 188 -16.02 -1.50 -20.53
CA ARG A 188 -16.08 -1.20 -21.97
C ARG A 188 -14.65 -1.24 -22.55
N PRO A 189 -14.35 -2.08 -23.55
CA PRO A 189 -13.09 -1.94 -24.28
C PRO A 189 -13.08 -0.59 -25.03
N PRO A 190 -11.93 0.10 -25.12
CA PRO A 190 -11.83 1.32 -25.92
C PRO A 190 -12.15 0.98 -27.38
N SER A 191 -13.19 1.61 -27.92
CA SER A 191 -13.68 1.32 -29.27
C SER A 191 -12.62 1.68 -30.31
N ALA A 192 -12.25 0.72 -31.15
CA ALA A 192 -11.15 0.85 -32.12
C ALA A 192 -11.43 1.79 -33.32
N ALA A 193 -12.44 2.66 -33.21
CA ALA A 193 -12.95 3.49 -34.30
C ALA A 193 -12.70 5.00 -34.15
N SER A 194 -12.16 5.47 -33.02
CA SER A 194 -11.88 6.90 -32.80
C SER A 194 -10.43 7.25 -33.17
N PRO A 195 -10.17 8.10 -34.18
CA PRO A 195 -8.82 8.52 -34.51
C PRO A 195 -8.25 9.45 -33.41
N THR A 196 -7.06 9.12 -32.93
CA THR A 196 -6.37 9.88 -31.88
C THR A 196 -5.89 11.23 -32.42
N LEU A 197 -6.71 12.27 -32.28
CA LEU A 197 -6.29 13.65 -32.46
C LEU A 197 -5.98 14.27 -31.11
N PHE A 198 -4.72 14.66 -30.93
CA PHE A 198 -4.23 15.44 -29.80
C PHE A 198 -5.00 16.77 -29.73
N ILE A 199 -5.76 16.96 -28.65
CA ILE A 199 -6.26 18.28 -28.24
C ILE A 199 -5.94 18.46 -26.75
N ASP A 200 -5.45 19.66 -26.45
CA ASP A 200 -5.01 20.12 -25.14
C ASP A 200 -6.16 20.06 -24.11
N TRP A 201 -5.86 19.70 -22.86
CA TRP A 201 -6.90 19.55 -21.83
C TRP A 201 -7.32 20.93 -21.30
N SER A 202 -8.34 21.53 -21.89
CA SER A 202 -8.99 22.74 -21.36
C SER A 202 -10.46 22.83 -21.77
N SER A 203 -11.32 22.96 -20.75
CA SER A 203 -12.72 23.42 -20.78
C SER A 203 -13.75 22.65 -21.63
N ASP A 204 -14.53 21.82 -20.93
CA ASP A 204 -15.99 21.90 -20.83
C ASP A 204 -16.80 22.31 -22.09
N VAL A 205 -17.23 21.32 -22.88
CA VAL A 205 -18.54 21.33 -23.58
C VAL A 205 -19.12 19.91 -23.56
N GLY A 206 -20.37 19.78 -23.11
CA GLY A 206 -20.96 18.47 -22.81
C GLY A 206 -21.37 17.63 -24.03
N VAL A 207 -21.06 16.33 -23.94
CA VAL A 207 -21.91 15.25 -24.44
C VAL A 207 -22.15 14.31 -23.28
N HIS A 208 -23.41 14.12 -22.88
CA HIS A 208 -23.80 13.16 -21.84
C HIS A 208 -23.64 11.72 -22.37
N GLU A 209 -22.43 11.17 -22.31
CA GLU A 209 -22.30 9.74 -22.00
C GLU A 209 -22.42 9.58 -20.48
N GLU A 210 -23.52 8.98 -20.03
CA GLU A 210 -23.72 8.62 -18.63
C GLU A 210 -22.75 7.50 -18.23
N SER A 211 -21.52 7.89 -17.89
CA SER A 211 -20.63 7.04 -17.10
C SER A 211 -21.40 6.65 -15.82
N PRO A 212 -21.49 5.35 -15.46
CA PRO A 212 -22.24 4.93 -14.28
C PRO A 212 -21.73 5.70 -13.07
N GLU A 213 -22.62 6.40 -12.35
CA GLU A 213 -22.17 7.19 -11.21
C GLU A 213 -21.66 6.24 -10.12
N ILE A 214 -20.33 6.21 -10.00
CA ILE A 214 -19.63 5.36 -9.04
C ILE A 214 -20.14 5.73 -7.65
N GLN A 215 -20.84 4.79 -7.01
CA GLN A 215 -21.39 4.93 -5.68
C GLN A 215 -20.29 5.42 -4.73
N ARG A 216 -20.61 6.39 -3.88
CA ARG A 216 -19.62 7.03 -3.00
C ARG A 216 -19.61 6.30 -1.65
N PRO A 217 -18.45 6.16 -0.97
CA PRO A 217 -18.40 5.69 0.40
C PRO A 217 -19.21 6.60 1.32
N SER A 218 -19.62 6.04 2.46
CA SER A 218 -20.18 6.81 3.57
C SER A 218 -19.23 7.95 3.95
N GLN A 219 -19.78 9.14 4.18
CA GLN A 219 -19.01 10.26 4.74
C GLN A 219 -18.82 10.14 6.26
N ARG A 220 -19.44 9.14 6.91
CA ARG A 220 -19.18 8.81 8.31
C ARG A 220 -17.92 7.96 8.42
N CYS A 221 -16.92 8.46 9.12
CA CYS A 221 -15.74 7.70 9.54
C CYS A 221 -16.15 6.50 10.41
N ARG A 222 -15.29 5.48 10.51
CA ARG A 222 -15.41 4.46 11.56
C ARG A 222 -14.78 5.01 12.84
N TRP A 223 -15.59 5.51 13.77
CA TRP A 223 -15.08 6.12 15.02
C TRP A 223 -14.64 5.08 16.07
N SER A 224 -14.85 3.79 15.81
CA SER A 224 -14.57 2.68 16.71
C SER A 224 -13.08 2.34 16.79
N ILE A 225 -12.28 3.23 17.40
CA ILE A 225 -10.85 2.98 17.68
C ILE A 225 -10.73 2.19 18.98
N HIS A 226 -9.96 1.09 18.95
CA HIS A 226 -9.71 0.21 20.11
C HIS A 226 -10.98 -0.34 20.79
N ILE A 227 -12.11 -0.29 20.09
CA ILE A 227 -13.29 -1.06 20.47
C ILE A 227 -13.07 -2.46 19.94
N ASP A 228 -13.02 -3.45 20.82
CA ASP A 228 -13.17 -4.85 20.43
C ASP A 228 -14.48 -4.95 19.65
N GLU A 229 -14.40 -5.22 18.34
CA GLU A 229 -15.57 -5.52 17.53
C GLU A 229 -16.13 -6.86 18.03
N GLU A 230 -16.99 -6.81 19.06
CA GLU A 230 -17.94 -7.87 19.40
C GLU A 230 -18.57 -8.30 18.07
N ALA A 231 -18.22 -9.49 17.62
CA ALA A 231 -18.29 -9.89 16.22
C ALA A 231 -19.62 -9.46 15.61
N HIS A 232 -19.60 -8.31 14.91
CA HIS A 232 -20.79 -7.81 14.26
C HIS A 232 -21.11 -8.83 13.20
N GLU A 233 -22.16 -9.61 13.48
CA GLU A 233 -22.71 -10.58 12.58
C GLU A 233 -22.97 -9.85 11.28
N VAL A 234 -22.10 -10.07 10.30
CA VAL A 234 -22.44 -9.79 8.92
C VAL A 234 -23.64 -10.68 8.69
N GLU A 235 -24.81 -10.07 8.50
CA GLU A 235 -26.09 -10.73 8.19
C GLU A 235 -25.98 -11.45 6.83
N PHE A 236 -25.18 -12.50 6.78
CA PHE A 236 -25.37 -13.61 5.89
C PHE A 236 -26.54 -14.40 6.48
N ASP A 237 -27.62 -14.55 5.70
CA ASP A 237 -28.72 -15.47 6.00
C ASP A 237 -28.17 -16.90 6.22
N ALA A 238 -27.91 -17.25 7.48
CA ALA A 238 -27.33 -18.52 7.88
C ALA A 238 -27.95 -18.99 9.21
N ASP A 239 -28.95 -19.86 9.07
CA ASP A 239 -29.75 -20.52 10.12
C ASP A 239 -28.95 -21.55 10.95
N PHE A 240 -27.72 -21.21 11.39
CA PHE A 240 -26.69 -22.17 11.86
C PHE A 240 -25.81 -21.68 13.02
N SER A 241 -26.39 -21.15 14.10
CA SER A 241 -25.65 -20.80 15.33
C SER A 241 -26.11 -21.59 16.56
N ASN A 242 -25.48 -22.75 16.79
CA ASN A 242 -25.45 -23.40 18.11
C ASN A 242 -24.06 -23.16 18.75
N PRO A 243 -23.94 -22.39 19.85
CA PRO A 243 -22.66 -21.86 20.33
C PRO A 243 -21.70 -22.88 20.95
N ASN A 244 -22.11 -24.14 21.17
CA ASN A 244 -21.38 -25.13 21.97
C ASN A 244 -20.58 -26.19 21.16
N THR A 245 -20.26 -25.94 19.89
CA THR A 245 -19.41 -26.86 19.10
C THR A 245 -17.96 -26.37 19.08
N GLU A 246 -17.03 -27.11 19.67
CA GLU A 246 -15.57 -26.87 19.49
C GLU A 246 -15.25 -26.85 17.98
N ARG A 247 -14.87 -25.69 17.47
CA ARG A 247 -14.66 -25.48 16.03
C ARG A 247 -13.27 -25.99 15.64
N PRO A 248 -13.11 -26.70 14.51
CA PRO A 248 -11.78 -27.09 14.03
C PRO A 248 -10.92 -25.86 13.75
N PRO A 249 -9.58 -25.94 13.90
CA PRO A 249 -8.69 -24.82 13.63
C PRO A 249 -8.81 -24.33 12.18
N ALA A 250 -8.47 -23.06 11.94
CA ALA A 250 -8.30 -22.55 10.58
C ALA A 250 -7.04 -23.20 9.96
N SER A 251 -7.06 -23.46 8.65
CA SER A 251 -5.86 -23.92 7.93
C SER A 251 -4.81 -22.80 7.84
N PRO A 252 -3.51 -23.12 7.81
CA PRO A 252 -2.44 -22.15 7.58
C PRO A 252 -2.70 -21.32 6.33
N LEU A 253 -2.43 -20.02 6.39
CA LEU A 253 -2.68 -19.12 5.26
C LEU A 253 -1.85 -19.54 4.04
N GLU A 254 -0.59 -19.95 4.26
CA GLU A 254 0.30 -20.43 3.20
C GLU A 254 -0.31 -21.61 2.42
N GLU A 255 -0.96 -22.54 3.12
CA GLU A 255 -1.64 -23.68 2.49
C GLU A 255 -2.86 -23.23 1.66
N GLN A 256 -3.63 -22.24 2.15
CA GLN A 256 -4.75 -21.67 1.39
C GLN A 256 -4.27 -20.95 0.12
N LEU A 257 -3.19 -20.16 0.22
CA LEU A 257 -2.59 -19.48 -0.93
C LEU A 257 -2.01 -20.47 -1.96
N GLU A 258 -1.35 -21.54 -1.50
CA GLU A 258 -0.82 -22.61 -2.35
C GLU A 258 -1.94 -23.36 -3.08
N ASN A 259 -2.98 -23.79 -2.36
CA ASN A 259 -4.13 -24.50 -2.92
C ASN A 259 -4.89 -23.64 -3.93
N ALA A 260 -5.03 -22.34 -3.67
CA ALA A 260 -5.68 -21.41 -4.60
C ALA A 260 -4.86 -21.25 -5.90
N LEU A 261 -3.53 -21.19 -5.83
CA LEU A 261 -2.66 -21.18 -7.02
C LEU A 261 -2.70 -22.51 -7.80
N GLU A 262 -2.87 -23.64 -7.12
CA GLU A 262 -2.96 -24.97 -7.74
C GLU A 262 -4.31 -25.22 -8.43
N ASN A 263 -5.41 -24.80 -7.81
CA ASN A 263 -6.77 -24.99 -8.30
C ASN A 263 -7.29 -23.85 -9.20
N ASN A 264 -6.72 -22.64 -9.07
CA ASN A 264 -7.15 -21.42 -9.77
C ASN A 264 -8.65 -21.10 -9.55
N ASP A 265 -9.16 -21.41 -8.37
CA ASP A 265 -10.57 -21.23 -7.96
C ASP A 265 -10.90 -19.79 -7.52
N PHE A 266 -9.88 -19.01 -7.14
CA PHE A 266 -9.98 -17.58 -6.87
C PHE A 266 -10.25 -16.72 -8.12
N SER A 267 -9.91 -17.21 -9.33
CA SER A 267 -9.94 -16.41 -10.57
C SER A 267 -11.04 -16.84 -11.54
N ASN A 268 -11.62 -15.88 -12.27
CA ASN A 268 -12.48 -16.18 -13.44
C ASN A 268 -11.69 -16.38 -14.75
N ILE A 269 -10.37 -16.13 -14.74
CA ILE A 269 -9.47 -16.36 -15.86
C ILE A 269 -9.00 -17.82 -15.81
N ALA A 270 -9.38 -18.60 -16.83
CA ALA A 270 -8.98 -20.00 -16.94
C ALA A 270 -7.45 -20.14 -17.10
N ALA A 271 -6.86 -21.10 -16.37
CA ALA A 271 -5.41 -21.27 -16.28
C ALA A 271 -4.71 -21.58 -17.62
N ASP A 272 -5.44 -22.11 -18.62
CA ASP A 272 -4.96 -22.37 -19.98
C ASP A 272 -4.85 -21.11 -20.85
N LYS A 273 -5.50 -20.01 -20.44
CA LYS A 273 -5.41 -18.69 -21.08
C LYS A 273 -4.23 -17.84 -20.57
N LEU A 274 -3.58 -18.27 -19.49
CA LEU A 274 -2.48 -17.51 -18.89
C LEU A 274 -1.20 -17.64 -19.73
N PRO A 275 -0.42 -16.56 -19.92
CA PRO A 275 0.80 -16.59 -20.71
C PRO A 275 2.00 -17.23 -19.97
N LEU A 276 1.72 -17.99 -18.90
CA LEU A 276 2.67 -18.52 -17.92
C LEU A 276 2.42 -20.02 -17.71
N ALA A 277 3.48 -20.79 -17.49
CA ALA A 277 3.39 -22.20 -17.12
C ALA A 277 2.99 -22.37 -15.64
N MET A 278 1.69 -22.29 -15.34
CA MET A 278 1.15 -22.35 -13.97
C MET A 278 1.66 -23.52 -13.12
N SER A 279 1.78 -24.72 -13.71
CA SER A 279 2.32 -25.90 -13.01
C SER A 279 3.78 -25.77 -12.57
N GLN A 280 4.54 -24.80 -13.08
CA GLN A 280 5.88 -24.47 -12.60
C GLN A 280 5.87 -23.36 -11.54
N ILE A 281 4.92 -22.41 -11.60
CA ILE A 281 4.71 -21.42 -10.54
C ILE A 281 4.33 -22.14 -9.24
N VAL A 282 3.33 -23.03 -9.28
CA VAL A 282 2.88 -23.84 -8.14
C VAL A 282 4.04 -24.66 -7.54
N LYS A 283 4.88 -25.28 -8.38
CA LYS A 283 6.07 -26.02 -7.91
C LYS A 283 7.13 -25.11 -7.30
N ALA A 284 7.35 -23.91 -7.83
CA ALA A 284 8.31 -22.96 -7.30
C ALA A 284 7.85 -22.42 -5.94
N VAL A 285 6.56 -22.13 -5.78
CA VAL A 285 5.93 -21.76 -4.49
C VAL A 285 6.10 -22.88 -3.47
N LYS A 286 5.69 -24.12 -3.79
CA LYS A 286 5.87 -25.32 -2.94
C LYS A 286 7.33 -25.58 -2.53
N ARG A 287 8.31 -25.16 -3.34
CA ARG A 287 9.75 -25.26 -3.05
C ARG A 287 10.36 -24.06 -2.30
N SER A 288 9.63 -22.96 -2.18
CA SER A 288 10.10 -21.71 -1.56
C SER A 288 9.17 -21.27 -0.41
N PRO A 289 8.94 -22.12 0.61
CA PRO A 289 7.97 -21.85 1.68
C PRO A 289 8.31 -20.61 2.53
N ASN A 290 9.58 -20.20 2.58
CA ASN A 290 9.98 -18.97 3.28
C ASN A 290 9.56 -17.70 2.54
N GLU A 291 9.59 -17.71 1.20
CA GLU A 291 9.12 -16.57 0.38
C GLU A 291 7.60 -16.46 0.46
N LEU A 292 6.88 -17.59 0.45
CA LEU A 292 5.43 -17.60 0.66
C LEU A 292 5.05 -17.11 2.07
N LEU A 293 5.80 -17.49 3.11
CA LEU A 293 5.60 -16.99 4.47
C LEU A 293 5.87 -15.48 4.59
N LEU A 294 6.81 -14.90 3.82
CA LEU A 294 7.00 -13.45 3.74
C LEU A 294 5.84 -12.73 3.04
N GLU A 295 5.28 -13.30 1.97
CA GLU A 295 4.06 -12.79 1.34
C GLU A 295 2.87 -12.85 2.33
N SER A 296 2.67 -14.00 3.02
CA SER A 296 1.63 -14.17 4.03
C SER A 296 1.75 -13.21 5.23
N LEU A 297 2.98 -12.95 5.71
CA LEU A 297 3.24 -11.91 6.71
C LEU A 297 2.87 -10.52 6.18
N SER A 298 3.17 -10.24 4.91
CA SER A 298 2.84 -8.95 4.29
C SER A 298 1.32 -8.77 4.19
N PHE A 299 0.59 -9.80 3.76
CA PHE A 299 -0.87 -9.78 3.70
C PHE A 299 -1.53 -9.72 5.07
N SER A 300 -0.99 -10.34 6.12
CA SER A 300 -1.57 -10.24 7.47
C SER A 300 -1.47 -8.81 8.05
N ILE A 301 -0.35 -8.11 7.79
CA ILE A 301 -0.19 -6.68 8.12
C ILE A 301 -1.18 -5.84 7.29
N MET A 302 -1.24 -6.05 5.97
CA MET A 302 -2.13 -5.30 5.07
C MET A 302 -3.63 -5.53 5.33
N ALA A 303 -3.98 -6.71 5.85
CA ALA A 303 -5.33 -7.09 6.20
C ALA A 303 -5.73 -6.70 7.64
N ARG A 304 -4.79 -6.13 8.41
CA ARG A 304 -4.97 -5.72 9.81
C ARG A 304 -5.41 -6.86 10.75
N ASN A 305 -5.15 -8.12 10.40
CA ASN A 305 -5.55 -9.28 11.21
C ASN A 305 -4.48 -9.59 12.28
N ILE A 306 -4.68 -9.11 13.51
CA ILE A 306 -3.72 -9.26 14.62
C ILE A 306 -3.45 -10.74 14.96
N PRO A 307 -4.45 -11.64 15.16
CA PRO A 307 -4.20 -13.05 15.45
C PRO A 307 -3.35 -13.76 14.39
N LEU A 308 -3.62 -13.51 13.10
CA LEU A 308 -2.82 -14.05 12.00
C LEU A 308 -1.40 -13.45 12.01
N LEU A 309 -1.26 -12.14 12.24
CA LEU A 309 0.04 -11.47 12.32
C LEU A 309 0.93 -12.07 13.42
N GLU A 310 0.38 -12.34 14.60
CA GLU A 310 1.13 -12.98 15.69
C GLU A 310 1.66 -14.37 15.32
N GLU A 311 0.82 -15.20 14.67
CA GLU A 311 1.23 -16.53 14.22
C GLU A 311 2.28 -16.45 13.10
N MET A 312 2.13 -15.55 12.12
CA MET A 312 3.14 -15.33 11.07
C MET A 312 4.48 -14.87 11.68
N LEU A 313 4.47 -13.92 12.62
CA LEU A 313 5.66 -13.43 13.32
C LEU A 313 6.34 -14.53 14.16
N LYS A 314 5.57 -15.39 14.81
CA LYS A 314 6.07 -16.56 15.55
C LYS A 314 6.78 -17.54 14.61
N GLN A 315 6.18 -17.86 13.46
CA GLN A 315 6.81 -18.76 12.48
C GLN A 315 8.08 -18.17 11.85
N VAL A 316 8.06 -16.90 11.47
CA VAL A 316 9.22 -16.17 10.93
C VAL A 316 10.36 -16.12 11.94
N ASN A 317 10.07 -15.80 13.21
CA ASN A 317 11.06 -15.79 14.29
C ASN A 317 11.64 -17.18 14.57
N ALA A 318 10.81 -18.24 14.52
CA ALA A 318 11.24 -19.63 14.73
C ALA A 318 12.13 -20.13 13.58
N ARG A 319 11.85 -19.73 12.34
CA ARG A 319 12.64 -20.08 11.14
C ARG A 319 13.82 -19.11 10.90
N ALA A 320 13.95 -18.05 11.70
CA ALA A 320 14.95 -16.99 11.57
C ALA A 320 15.03 -16.34 10.17
N ILE A 321 13.87 -16.11 9.55
CA ILE A 321 13.75 -15.50 8.21
C ILE A 321 13.99 -13.98 8.31
N ASP A 322 14.73 -13.41 7.33
CA ASP A 322 14.88 -11.97 7.21
C ASP A 322 13.61 -11.33 6.64
N VAL A 323 12.97 -10.45 7.42
CA VAL A 323 11.79 -9.68 7.01
C VAL A 323 12.14 -8.32 6.41
N LYS A 324 13.42 -7.93 6.37
CA LYS A 324 13.83 -6.64 5.80
C LYS A 324 13.30 -6.40 4.37
N PRO A 325 13.27 -7.38 3.44
CA PRO A 325 12.71 -7.18 2.10
C PRO A 325 11.25 -6.71 2.06
N VAL A 326 10.51 -6.91 3.15
CA VAL A 326 9.08 -6.57 3.28
C VAL A 326 8.87 -5.15 3.80
N TYR A 327 9.79 -4.58 4.60
CA TYR A 327 9.62 -3.31 5.31
C TYR A 327 8.30 -3.23 6.12
N PRO A 328 8.10 -4.12 7.11
CA PRO A 328 6.80 -4.33 7.74
C PRO A 328 6.20 -3.10 8.42
N LEU A 329 7.01 -2.20 8.99
CA LEU A 329 6.53 -0.95 9.62
C LEU A 329 5.98 0.04 8.59
N HIS A 330 6.56 0.10 7.38
CA HIS A 330 6.04 0.89 6.25
C HIS A 330 4.76 0.28 5.69
N ILE A 331 4.62 -1.05 5.66
CA ILE A 331 3.34 -1.68 5.29
C ILE A 331 2.24 -1.27 6.29
N ALA A 332 2.49 -1.44 7.59
CA ALA A 332 1.53 -1.10 8.65
C ALA A 332 1.05 0.36 8.53
N THR A 333 1.99 1.30 8.41
CA THR A 333 1.67 2.73 8.28
C THR A 333 1.13 3.16 6.90
N SER A 334 1.09 2.25 5.93
CA SER A 334 0.42 2.48 4.63
C SER A 334 -1.00 1.94 4.58
N TYR A 335 -1.26 0.85 5.31
CA TYR A 335 -2.52 0.09 5.29
C TYR A 335 -3.30 0.13 6.60
N PHE A 336 -2.90 0.93 7.59
CA PHE A 336 -3.74 1.19 8.76
C PHE A 336 -4.96 2.05 8.40
N ASP A 337 -6.06 1.77 9.10
CA ASP A 337 -7.22 2.64 9.19
C ASP A 337 -7.43 3.02 10.67
N GLY A 338 -8.14 4.11 10.93
CA GLY A 338 -8.58 4.45 12.29
C GLY A 338 -9.83 3.68 12.74
N GLY A 339 -10.01 2.43 12.28
CA GLY A 339 -11.01 1.51 12.83
C GLY A 339 -10.51 0.78 14.08
N SER A 340 -11.06 -0.41 14.32
CA SER A 340 -10.83 -1.22 15.53
C SER A 340 -9.35 -1.54 15.79
N THR A 341 -8.56 -1.70 14.72
CA THR A 341 -7.15 -2.12 14.80
C THR A 341 -6.15 -0.98 14.85
N CYS A 342 -6.51 0.23 14.38
CA CYS A 342 -5.78 1.49 14.60
C CYS A 342 -4.24 1.37 14.50
N CYS A 343 -3.54 1.49 15.63
CA CYS A 343 -2.09 1.37 15.77
C CYS A 343 -1.60 -0.03 16.19
N LEU A 344 -2.48 -0.95 16.56
CA LEU A 344 -2.14 -2.23 17.20
C LEU A 344 -1.25 -3.12 16.33
N ILE A 345 -1.42 -3.05 15.00
CA ILE A 345 -0.54 -3.73 14.05
C ILE A 345 0.90 -3.22 14.14
N LEU A 346 1.07 -1.90 14.26
CA LEU A 346 2.40 -1.28 14.41
C LEU A 346 3.02 -1.64 15.77
N GLU A 347 2.23 -1.62 16.85
CA GLU A 347 2.66 -2.03 18.20
C GLU A 347 3.06 -3.52 18.27
N THR A 348 2.28 -4.40 17.65
CA THR A 348 2.58 -5.83 17.52
C THR A 348 3.89 -6.04 16.77
N LEU A 349 4.09 -5.35 15.64
CA LEU A 349 5.37 -5.41 14.92
C LEU A 349 6.53 -4.89 15.77
N CYS A 350 6.36 -3.75 16.43
CA CYS A 350 7.35 -3.14 17.30
C CYS A 350 7.82 -4.04 18.45
N SER A 351 6.87 -4.73 19.10
CA SER A 351 7.13 -5.60 20.26
C SER A 351 7.65 -6.99 19.88
N ARG A 352 7.26 -7.52 18.72
CA ARG A 352 7.59 -8.90 18.28
C ARG A 352 8.77 -8.98 17.30
N LEU A 353 9.13 -7.90 16.60
CA LEU A 353 10.26 -7.88 15.67
C LEU A 353 11.60 -7.71 16.39
N ARG A 354 12.61 -8.49 15.97
CA ARG A 354 13.98 -8.31 16.43
C ARG A 354 14.58 -7.04 15.81
N ARG A 355 14.94 -6.07 16.65
CA ARG A 355 15.58 -4.78 16.25
C ARG A 355 14.71 -3.98 15.26
N PRO A 356 13.56 -3.43 15.72
CA PRO A 356 12.62 -2.71 14.84
C PRO A 356 13.24 -1.49 14.14
N ASN A 357 14.31 -0.92 14.70
CA ASN A 357 15.09 0.17 14.09
C ASN A 357 15.73 -0.19 12.74
N THR A 358 15.94 -1.49 12.44
CA THR A 358 16.44 -1.94 11.13
C THR A 358 15.40 -1.81 10.00
N PHE A 359 14.13 -1.63 10.34
CA PHE A 359 13.01 -1.45 9.41
C PHE A 359 12.45 -0.03 9.42
N TYR A 360 13.06 0.91 10.19
CA TYR A 360 12.54 2.27 10.30
C TYR A 360 12.72 3.10 9.02
N THR A 361 13.72 2.75 8.19
CA THR A 361 14.04 3.48 6.95
C THR A 361 14.06 2.51 5.77
N ASN A 362 13.33 2.82 4.70
CA ASN A 362 13.22 1.96 3.51
C ASN A 362 14.39 2.15 2.52
N ASP A 363 14.38 1.40 1.40
CA ASP A 363 15.39 1.51 0.32
C ASP A 363 15.43 2.91 -0.35
N TYR A 364 14.38 3.74 -0.18
CA TYR A 364 14.29 5.12 -0.69
C TYR A 364 14.80 6.16 0.32
N GLY A 365 15.13 5.76 1.55
CA GLY A 365 15.50 6.68 2.62
C GLY A 365 14.31 7.28 3.39
N HIS A 366 13.06 6.90 3.07
CA HIS A 366 11.87 7.34 3.81
C HIS A 366 11.77 6.62 5.15
N THR A 367 11.53 7.38 6.21
CA THR A 367 11.25 6.87 7.54
C THR A 367 9.81 6.37 7.68
N VAL A 368 9.49 5.62 8.73
CA VAL A 368 8.09 5.24 9.03
C VAL A 368 7.24 6.48 9.36
N LEU A 369 7.85 7.52 9.96
CA LEU A 369 7.18 8.79 10.22
C LEU A 369 6.91 9.58 8.93
N ASP A 370 7.83 9.53 7.96
CA ASP A 370 7.60 10.07 6.62
C ASP A 370 6.38 9.40 5.97
N ASN A 371 6.28 8.08 6.08
CA ASN A 371 5.16 7.33 5.55
C ASN A 371 3.81 7.68 6.21
N LEU A 372 3.79 8.06 7.50
CA LEU A 372 2.59 8.63 8.14
C LEU A 372 2.19 9.98 7.51
N MET A 373 3.15 10.86 7.19
CA MET A 373 2.88 12.14 6.51
C MET A 373 2.33 11.93 5.09
N MET A 374 2.86 10.94 4.36
CA MET A 374 2.28 10.46 3.10
C MET A 374 0.83 10.01 3.28
N THR A 375 0.55 9.21 4.31
CA THR A 375 -0.80 8.68 4.56
C THR A 375 -1.81 9.78 4.93
N ILE A 376 -1.40 10.86 5.61
CA ILE A 376 -2.26 12.06 5.80
C ILE A 376 -2.62 12.70 4.46
N LEU A 377 -1.63 13.02 3.62
CA LEU A 377 -1.87 13.66 2.32
C LEU A 377 -2.67 12.76 1.37
N LYS A 378 -2.39 11.45 1.37
CA LYS A 378 -3.17 10.40 0.70
C LYS A 378 -4.65 10.46 1.07
N GLY A 379 -4.97 10.52 2.36
CA GLY A 379 -6.35 10.49 2.87
C GLY A 379 -7.12 11.81 2.74
N HIS A 380 -6.42 12.95 2.81
CA HIS A 380 -7.06 14.25 3.05
C HIS A 380 -6.74 15.36 2.04
N SER A 381 -5.98 15.07 0.97
CA SER A 381 -5.65 16.06 -0.07
C SER A 381 -5.73 15.49 -1.49
N SER A 382 -5.63 16.38 -2.49
CA SER A 382 -5.38 16.07 -3.90
C SER A 382 -3.89 16.05 -4.27
N SER A 383 -2.98 16.13 -3.28
CA SER A 383 -1.54 16.10 -3.52
C SER A 383 -1.10 14.85 -4.28
N SER A 384 -0.05 14.97 -5.08
CA SER A 384 0.59 13.88 -5.81
C SER A 384 1.90 13.46 -5.10
N PRO A 385 2.35 12.20 -5.21
CA PRO A 385 3.54 11.70 -4.50
C PRO A 385 4.84 12.42 -4.87
N ASP A 386 4.96 12.89 -6.11
CA ASP A 386 6.09 13.63 -6.66
C ASP A 386 6.44 14.92 -5.91
N ILE A 387 5.44 15.54 -5.25
CA ILE A 387 5.63 16.72 -4.40
C ILE A 387 6.52 16.42 -3.19
N LEU A 388 6.55 15.16 -2.73
CA LEU A 388 7.28 14.74 -1.53
C LEU A 388 8.69 14.24 -1.82
N ASP A 389 8.90 13.62 -2.98
CA ASP A 389 10.21 13.09 -3.39
C ASP A 389 10.28 12.99 -4.91
N ASP A 390 11.37 13.51 -5.49
CA ASP A 390 11.63 13.43 -6.93
C ASP A 390 11.73 11.98 -7.42
N THR A 391 12.11 11.04 -6.54
CA THR A 391 12.09 9.60 -6.88
C THR A 391 10.67 9.08 -7.13
N LEU A 392 9.63 9.74 -6.62
CA LEU A 392 8.21 9.39 -6.76
C LEU A 392 7.52 10.09 -7.96
N THR A 393 8.26 10.84 -8.80
CA THR A 393 7.75 11.53 -10.00
C THR A 393 7.03 10.65 -11.03
N GLN A 394 7.17 9.32 -10.94
CA GLN A 394 6.53 8.36 -11.83
C GLN A 394 5.33 7.65 -11.18
N ASP A 395 5.02 7.96 -9.92
CA ASP A 395 3.90 7.38 -9.19
C ASP A 395 2.64 8.21 -9.35
N SER A 396 1.65 7.65 -10.05
CA SER A 396 0.34 8.25 -10.21
C SER A 396 -0.54 8.21 -8.95
N ARG A 397 -0.06 7.61 -7.84
CA ARG A 397 -0.80 7.40 -6.59
C ARG A 397 0.12 7.10 -5.41
N PHE A 398 -0.33 7.39 -4.19
CA PHE A 398 0.31 6.90 -2.97
C PHE A 398 0.10 5.39 -2.76
N ALA A 399 1.04 4.76 -2.08
CA ALA A 399 0.91 3.40 -1.58
C ALA A 399 -0.23 3.29 -0.54
N GLY A 400 -0.96 2.17 -0.55
CA GLY A 400 -2.06 1.92 0.38
C GLY A 400 -3.29 2.83 0.19
N ILE A 401 -3.49 3.44 -0.98
CA ILE A 401 -4.70 4.21 -1.34
C ILE A 401 -5.97 3.35 -1.32
N GLU A 402 -5.79 2.02 -1.36
CA GLU A 402 -6.81 1.00 -1.19
C GLU A 402 -7.53 1.10 0.17
N VAL A 403 -6.89 1.69 1.19
CA VAL A 403 -7.44 1.84 2.55
C VAL A 403 -7.58 3.32 2.91
N ASP A 404 -8.76 3.70 3.39
CA ASP A 404 -9.02 5.03 3.94
C ASP A 404 -8.49 5.15 5.37
N LEU A 405 -7.81 6.27 5.66
CA LEU A 405 -7.29 6.54 7.00
C LEU A 405 -8.40 6.71 8.06
N CYS A 406 -9.61 7.14 7.69
CA CYS A 406 -10.78 7.18 8.58
C CYS A 406 -11.68 5.92 8.48
N GLY A 407 -11.21 4.83 7.84
CA GLY A 407 -11.92 3.55 7.73
C GLY A 407 -13.17 3.57 6.83
N ARG A 408 -13.38 4.60 6.00
CA ARG A 408 -14.58 4.73 5.15
C ARG A 408 -14.57 3.76 3.97
N TRP A 409 -13.39 3.33 3.51
CA TRP A 409 -13.22 2.31 2.46
C TRP A 409 -11.97 1.45 2.67
N ASP A 410 -11.98 0.30 2.00
CA ASP A 410 -10.95 -0.74 2.01
C ASP A 410 -10.90 -1.40 0.61
N ALA A 411 -9.86 -2.19 0.32
CA ALA A 411 -9.58 -2.72 -1.01
C ALA A 411 -10.69 -3.63 -1.58
N ASP A 412 -11.42 -4.30 -0.68
CA ASP A 412 -12.53 -5.22 -0.95
C ASP A 412 -13.89 -4.50 -1.07
N SER A 413 -13.95 -3.21 -0.70
CA SER A 413 -15.19 -2.43 -0.70
C SER A 413 -15.79 -2.32 -2.11
N PRO A 414 -17.10 -2.60 -2.31
CA PRO A 414 -17.70 -2.72 -3.64
C PRO A 414 -17.45 -1.50 -4.54
N TYR A 415 -17.63 -0.30 -4.02
CA TYR A 415 -17.43 0.93 -4.78
C TYR A 415 -15.96 1.22 -5.12
N PHE A 416 -14.98 0.84 -4.26
CA PHE A 416 -13.56 0.94 -4.59
C PHE A 416 -13.17 -0.02 -5.72
N ARG A 417 -13.76 -1.22 -5.73
CA ARG A 417 -13.60 -2.19 -6.81
C ARG A 417 -14.20 -1.68 -8.13
N VAL A 418 -15.41 -1.10 -8.10
CA VAL A 418 -16.01 -0.42 -9.26
C VAL A 418 -15.16 0.76 -9.75
N LEU A 419 -14.54 1.53 -8.84
CA LEU A 419 -13.63 2.62 -9.20
C LEU A 419 -12.45 2.11 -10.04
N LEU A 420 -11.76 1.07 -9.58
CA LEU A 420 -10.66 0.46 -10.34
C LEU A 420 -11.10 -0.09 -11.70
N GLN A 421 -12.26 -0.74 -11.77
CA GLN A 421 -12.81 -1.29 -13.02
C GLN A 421 -13.24 -0.19 -14.01
N SER A 422 -13.65 0.97 -13.51
CA SER A 422 -13.94 2.16 -14.33
C SER A 422 -12.68 2.83 -14.92
N GLY A 423 -11.50 2.21 -14.74
CA GLY A 423 -10.22 2.70 -15.24
C GLY A 423 -9.56 3.76 -14.37
N LYS A 424 -9.95 3.90 -13.09
CA LYS A 424 -9.50 4.98 -12.21
C LYS A 424 -8.68 4.44 -11.05
N ALA A 425 -7.36 4.63 -11.10
CA ALA A 425 -6.45 4.28 -9.99
C ALA A 425 -6.43 5.29 -8.83
N GLN A 426 -6.89 6.53 -9.05
CA GLN A 426 -6.95 7.57 -8.02
C GLN A 426 -8.33 7.64 -7.36
N VAL A 427 -8.35 7.71 -6.03
CA VAL A 427 -9.57 7.98 -5.25
C VAL A 427 -9.99 9.44 -5.45
N PRO A 428 -11.22 9.72 -5.94
CA PRO A 428 -11.69 11.08 -6.15
C PRO A 428 -11.66 11.94 -4.88
N LEU A 429 -11.29 13.22 -4.98
CA LEU A 429 -11.30 14.14 -3.83
C LEU A 429 -12.68 14.21 -3.15
N LYS A 430 -13.77 14.07 -3.91
CA LYS A 430 -15.16 13.98 -3.40
C LYS A 430 -15.48 12.76 -2.54
N TRP A 431 -14.57 11.79 -2.40
CA TRP A 431 -14.67 10.71 -1.42
C TRP A 431 -13.89 11.04 -0.15
N LYS A 432 -12.96 11.97 -0.20
CA LYS A 432 -12.14 12.44 0.92
C LYS A 432 -12.88 13.58 1.65
N HIS A 433 -12.42 13.90 2.84
CA HIS A 433 -12.81 15.09 3.61
C HIS A 433 -11.56 15.57 4.38
N LYS A 434 -11.67 16.70 5.10
CA LYS A 434 -10.58 17.25 5.92
C LYS A 434 -9.96 16.24 6.90
N PHE A 435 -8.77 16.51 7.41
CA PHE A 435 -8.07 15.64 8.35
C PHE A 435 -8.92 15.38 9.61
N CYS A 436 -9.47 14.17 9.73
CA CYS A 436 -10.59 13.85 10.62
C CYS A 436 -10.13 13.40 12.01
N HIS A 437 -10.98 13.54 13.04
CA HIS A 437 -10.68 13.09 14.41
C HIS A 437 -10.21 11.62 14.48
N THR A 438 -10.86 10.73 13.73
CA THR A 438 -10.46 9.32 13.59
C THR A 438 -9.03 9.15 13.05
N SER A 439 -8.68 9.85 11.96
CA SER A 439 -7.31 9.84 11.40
C SER A 439 -6.29 10.46 12.34
N ILE A 440 -6.66 11.53 13.05
CA ILE A 440 -5.80 12.23 14.00
C ILE A 440 -5.39 11.25 15.11
N LEU A 441 -6.36 10.59 15.73
CA LEU A 441 -6.09 9.57 16.76
C LEU A 441 -5.21 8.45 16.21
N ALA A 442 -5.54 7.91 15.03
CA ALA A 442 -4.78 6.82 14.43
C ALA A 442 -3.31 7.19 14.14
N VAL A 443 -3.06 8.38 13.59
CA VAL A 443 -1.71 8.90 13.37
C VAL A 443 -0.98 9.15 14.69
N CYS A 444 -1.62 9.80 15.66
CA CYS A 444 -1.01 10.11 16.96
C CYS A 444 -0.62 8.83 17.71
N HIS A 445 -1.51 7.83 17.80
CA HIS A 445 -1.17 6.55 18.44
C HIS A 445 -0.02 5.82 17.71
N CYS A 446 0.08 5.94 16.38
CA CYS A 446 1.24 5.41 15.66
C CYS A 446 2.54 6.15 16.01
N ILE A 447 2.51 7.46 16.25
CA ILE A 447 3.68 8.23 16.73
C ILE A 447 4.04 7.81 18.16
N ASP A 448 3.07 7.61 19.04
CA ASP A 448 3.28 7.11 20.41
C ASP A 448 3.92 5.71 20.40
N ALA A 449 3.43 4.80 19.55
CA ALA A 449 4.02 3.48 19.33
C ALA A 449 5.48 3.59 18.84
N LEU A 450 5.76 4.44 17.83
CA LEU A 450 7.13 4.68 17.36
C LEU A 450 8.03 5.28 18.45
N ARG A 451 7.48 6.08 19.37
CA ARG A 451 8.24 6.62 20.52
C ARG A 451 8.60 5.54 21.53
N ALA A 452 7.66 4.65 21.84
CA ALA A 452 7.88 3.51 22.74
C ALA A 452 9.01 2.60 22.22
N CYS A 453 9.09 2.43 20.90
CA CYS A 453 10.13 1.65 20.23
C CYS A 453 11.47 2.38 20.04
N GLY A 454 11.59 3.65 20.47
CA GLY A 454 12.80 4.46 20.34
C GLY A 454 13.17 4.81 18.89
N LEU A 455 12.18 4.91 18.00
CA LEU A 455 12.40 5.08 16.55
C LEU A 455 12.37 6.54 16.07
N LEU A 456 11.80 7.45 16.86
CA LEU A 456 11.68 8.86 16.51
C LEU A 456 13.04 9.59 16.56
N GLY A 457 13.24 10.54 15.62
CA GLY A 457 14.36 11.50 15.67
C GLY A 457 15.42 11.40 14.57
N GLN A 458 15.31 10.45 13.62
CA GLN A 458 16.16 10.46 12.43
C GLN A 458 15.73 11.55 11.44
N SER A 459 16.66 12.02 10.60
CA SER A 459 16.34 12.90 9.46
C SER A 459 15.42 12.20 8.47
N SER A 460 14.60 12.99 7.79
CA SER A 460 13.63 12.54 6.80
C SER A 460 14.25 12.28 5.43
N GLY A 461 13.65 11.33 4.70
CA GLY A 461 13.85 11.18 3.25
C GLY A 461 12.92 12.07 2.41
N HIS A 462 11.82 12.57 2.99
CA HIS A 462 10.90 13.48 2.30
C HIS A 462 11.48 14.88 2.13
N PHE A 463 11.14 15.46 0.99
CA PHE A 463 11.61 16.76 0.50
C PHE A 463 13.15 16.86 0.47
N ALA A 464 13.84 15.72 0.45
CA ALA A 464 15.30 15.69 0.41
C ALA A 464 15.79 16.23 -0.95
N LYS A 465 16.51 17.34 -0.92
CA LYS A 465 17.10 17.96 -2.10
C LYS A 465 18.62 17.91 -2.04
N ARG A 466 19.30 18.14 -3.16
CA ARG A 466 20.75 18.32 -3.20
C ARG A 466 21.06 19.72 -3.72
N CYS A 467 21.86 20.48 -2.98
CA CYS A 467 22.35 21.76 -3.45
C CYS A 467 23.31 21.55 -4.63
N PHE A 468 23.01 22.14 -5.79
CA PHE A 468 23.86 22.05 -6.97
C PHE A 468 25.20 22.81 -6.81
N GLY A 469 25.21 23.91 -6.05
CA GLY A 469 26.41 24.73 -5.84
C GLY A 469 27.49 24.08 -4.96
N CYS A 470 27.11 23.42 -3.87
CA CYS A 470 28.06 22.82 -2.90
C CYS A 470 27.97 21.29 -2.77
N GLY A 471 26.98 20.65 -3.38
CA GLY A 471 26.74 19.20 -3.29
C GLY A 471 26.10 18.72 -1.99
N LEU A 472 25.79 19.60 -1.03
CA LEU A 472 25.20 19.24 0.26
C LEU A 472 23.82 18.57 0.08
N SER A 473 23.59 17.49 0.81
CA SER A 473 22.29 16.84 0.92
C SER A 473 21.43 17.58 1.95
N LEU A 474 20.36 18.20 1.50
CA LEU A 474 19.41 18.98 2.29
C LEU A 474 18.32 18.03 2.80
N GLN A 475 18.63 17.31 3.88
CA GLN A 475 17.66 16.45 4.56
C GLN A 475 16.98 17.21 5.69
N LEU A 476 15.65 17.11 5.76
CA LEU A 476 14.82 17.82 6.72
C LEU A 476 14.71 17.06 8.05
N SER A 477 14.54 17.79 9.16
CA SER A 477 14.11 17.17 10.42
C SER A 477 12.60 16.90 10.39
N PRO A 478 12.08 15.98 11.22
CA PRO A 478 10.65 15.64 11.23
C PRO A 478 9.69 16.83 11.37
N PHE A 479 10.04 17.88 12.13
CA PHE A 479 9.19 19.07 12.24
C PHE A 479 9.17 19.93 10.97
N HIS A 480 10.25 19.97 10.20
CA HIS A 480 10.25 20.66 8.90
C HIS A 480 9.35 19.93 7.89
N VAL A 481 9.34 18.59 7.91
CA VAL A 481 8.42 17.78 7.10
C VAL A 481 6.98 17.96 7.55
N LEU A 482 6.73 18.07 8.86
CA LEU A 482 5.40 18.37 9.40
C LEU A 482 4.89 19.73 8.90
N VAL A 483 5.74 20.77 8.91
CA VAL A 483 5.45 22.11 8.37
C VAL A 483 5.07 22.02 6.89
N LEU A 484 5.88 21.34 6.07
CA LEU A 484 5.60 21.19 4.64
C LEU A 484 4.35 20.34 4.37
N THR A 485 4.11 19.31 5.17
CA THR A 485 2.89 18.47 5.10
C THR A 485 1.65 19.30 5.43
N ALA A 486 1.70 20.13 6.49
CA ALA A 486 0.62 21.05 6.85
C ALA A 486 0.38 22.10 5.75
N PHE A 487 1.45 22.63 5.13
CA PHE A 487 1.34 23.55 4.01
C PHE A 487 0.72 22.90 2.76
N GLN A 488 1.09 21.67 2.41
CA GLN A 488 0.47 20.95 1.28
C GLN A 488 -1.00 20.59 1.56
N LEU A 489 -1.34 20.26 2.82
CA LEU A 489 -2.71 20.04 3.25
C LEU A 489 -3.53 21.35 3.20
N ALA A 490 -2.95 22.49 3.56
CA ALA A 490 -3.60 23.79 3.40
C ALA A 490 -3.81 24.17 1.92
N ARG A 491 -2.83 23.90 1.05
CA ARG A 491 -2.88 24.24 -0.38
C ARG A 491 -3.78 23.31 -1.21
N SER A 492 -3.83 22.03 -0.86
CA SER A 492 -4.40 20.96 -1.70
C SER A 492 -5.39 20.07 -0.94
N GLY A 493 -5.80 20.48 0.26
CA GLY A 493 -6.68 19.74 1.15
C GLY A 493 -8.11 19.63 0.64
N CYS A 494 -8.92 18.88 1.39
CA CYS A 494 -10.36 18.82 1.16
C CYS A 494 -11.06 20.12 1.60
N GLU A 495 -12.28 20.31 1.11
CA GLU A 495 -13.14 21.41 1.56
C GLU A 495 -13.35 21.37 3.09
N GLY A 496 -13.29 22.55 3.72
CA GLY A 496 -13.46 22.72 5.16
C GLY A 496 -12.23 22.38 6.01
N GLU A 497 -11.06 22.13 5.40
CA GLU A 497 -9.78 21.96 6.11
C GLU A 497 -9.43 23.20 6.95
N ASP A 498 -8.94 22.96 8.17
CA ASP A 498 -8.70 23.96 9.22
C ASP A 498 -7.36 23.74 9.97
N LEU A 499 -6.58 22.73 9.56
CA LEU A 499 -5.33 22.29 10.17
C LEU A 499 -5.42 21.83 11.63
N LEU A 500 -6.64 21.63 12.18
CA LEU A 500 -6.80 21.12 13.54
C LEU A 500 -6.06 19.78 13.73
N GLY A 501 -6.09 18.92 12.72
CA GLY A 501 -5.36 17.65 12.76
C GLY A 501 -3.84 17.79 12.71
N MET A 502 -3.32 18.76 11.94
CA MET A 502 -1.87 19.02 11.92
C MET A 502 -1.39 19.64 13.24
N ILE A 503 -2.23 20.44 13.90
CA ILE A 503 -1.98 20.93 15.27
C ILE A 503 -1.95 19.75 16.25
N ALA A 504 -2.87 18.80 16.15
CA ALA A 504 -2.88 17.62 17.03
C ALA A 504 -1.64 16.74 16.82
N VAL A 505 -1.21 16.49 15.58
CA VAL A 505 0.03 15.77 15.27
C VAL A 505 1.27 16.53 15.80
N LEU A 506 1.30 17.86 15.67
CA LEU A 506 2.35 18.72 16.25
C LEU A 506 2.44 18.54 17.78
N LEU A 507 1.30 18.62 18.47
CA LEU A 507 1.22 18.45 19.91
C LEU A 507 1.64 17.03 20.35
N CYS A 508 1.25 15.99 19.60
CA CYS A 508 1.69 14.61 19.82
C CYS A 508 3.22 14.47 19.68
N MET A 509 3.83 15.02 18.62
CA MET A 509 5.30 15.00 18.46
C MET A 509 6.04 15.71 19.61
N LEU A 510 5.50 16.83 20.10
CA LEU A 510 6.03 17.56 21.25
C LEU A 510 5.86 16.78 22.57
N ALA A 511 4.71 16.15 22.79
CA ALA A 511 4.45 15.29 23.95
C ALA A 511 5.46 14.13 24.02
N ASN A 512 5.77 13.54 22.85
CA ASN A 512 6.77 12.49 22.64
C ASN A 512 8.24 12.97 22.75
N LYS A 513 8.48 14.22 23.14
CA LYS A 513 9.79 14.83 23.40
C LYS A 513 10.69 14.99 22.17
N MET A 514 10.09 15.14 20.98
CA MET A 514 10.84 15.56 19.80
C MET A 514 11.18 17.06 19.89
N ASP A 515 12.38 17.48 19.48
CA ASP A 515 12.83 18.88 19.58
C ASP A 515 12.50 19.72 18.32
N PRO A 516 11.58 20.71 18.39
CA PRO A 516 11.26 21.61 17.28
C PRO A 516 12.35 22.66 17.00
N GLN A 517 13.32 22.84 17.91
CA GLN A 517 14.43 23.78 17.73
C GLN A 517 15.60 23.18 16.92
N THR A 518 15.53 21.90 16.56
CA THR A 518 16.47 21.23 15.63
C THR A 518 16.60 22.07 14.35
N ARG A 519 17.81 22.56 14.08
CA ARG A 519 18.13 23.26 12.83
C ARG A 519 18.56 22.27 11.75
N THR A 520 18.16 22.51 10.50
CA THR A 520 18.64 21.77 9.32
C THR A 520 18.89 22.72 8.16
N ALA A 521 19.81 22.36 7.26
CA ALA A 521 20.06 23.13 6.05
C ALA A 521 18.88 22.97 5.07
N VAL A 522 18.17 24.07 4.81
CA VAL A 522 16.99 24.13 3.95
C VAL A 522 17.20 25.20 2.88
N SER A 523 16.87 24.89 1.62
CA SER A 523 16.68 25.89 0.56
C SER A 523 15.20 25.96 0.22
N ILE A 524 14.57 27.10 0.48
CA ILE A 524 13.16 27.33 0.15
C ILE A 524 12.98 27.35 -1.38
N ASP A 525 13.96 27.91 -2.10
CA ASP A 525 13.93 28.00 -3.56
C ASP A 525 13.94 26.60 -4.22
N LEU A 526 14.71 25.65 -3.68
CA LEU A 526 14.72 24.25 -4.15
C LEU A 526 13.45 23.49 -3.76
N LEU A 527 12.82 23.82 -2.62
CA LEU A 527 11.54 23.24 -2.20
C LEU A 527 10.36 23.75 -3.03
N LEU A 528 10.41 24.99 -3.49
CA LEU A 528 9.39 25.62 -4.34
C LEU A 528 9.64 25.43 -5.85
N GLY A 529 10.78 24.86 -6.24
CA GLY A 529 11.14 24.62 -7.65
C GLY A 529 11.50 25.89 -8.43
N ILE A 530 11.96 26.94 -7.74
CA ILE A 530 12.32 28.25 -8.31
C ILE A 530 13.83 28.54 -8.32
N ASP A 531 14.64 27.64 -7.75
CA ASP A 531 16.11 27.72 -7.71
C ASP A 531 16.73 27.65 -9.13
N ASP A 532 17.73 28.49 -9.40
CA ASP A 532 18.41 28.55 -10.69
C ASP A 532 19.58 27.55 -10.85
N GLY A 533 19.91 26.80 -9.79
CA GLY A 533 21.00 25.83 -9.74
C GLY A 533 22.41 26.44 -9.72
N THR A 534 22.56 27.76 -9.75
CA THR A 534 23.86 28.44 -9.91
C THR A 534 24.52 28.84 -8.59
N ARG A 535 23.77 28.90 -7.48
CA ARG A 535 24.23 29.39 -6.17
C ARG A 535 23.70 28.53 -5.04
N CYS A 536 24.38 28.59 -3.89
CA CYS A 536 23.86 27.99 -2.66
C CYS A 536 22.80 28.92 -2.05
N THR A 537 21.52 28.53 -2.16
CA THR A 537 20.35 29.21 -1.58
C THR A 537 19.95 28.63 -0.21
N HIS A 538 20.65 27.60 0.28
CA HIS A 538 20.32 26.94 1.54
C HIS A 538 20.87 27.69 2.77
N GLU A 539 20.11 27.65 3.86
CA GLU A 539 20.46 28.21 5.16
C GLU A 539 20.01 27.26 6.29
N ASP A 540 20.58 27.38 7.49
CA ASP A 540 20.16 26.56 8.63
C ASP A 540 18.89 27.12 9.27
N LEU A 541 17.74 26.56 8.94
CA LEU A 541 16.42 26.93 9.49
C LEU A 541 15.99 26.00 10.62
N ARG A 542 15.14 26.51 11.52
CA ARG A 542 14.23 25.70 12.35
C ARG A 542 12.90 25.55 11.63
N ALA A 543 12.06 24.62 12.10
CA ALA A 543 10.73 24.39 11.54
C ALA A 543 9.86 25.66 11.53
N ILE A 544 9.93 26.48 12.59
CA ILE A 544 9.25 27.80 12.64
C ILE A 544 9.83 28.80 11.63
N ASP A 545 11.16 28.85 11.48
CA ASP A 545 11.83 29.77 10.56
C ASP A 545 11.49 29.43 9.09
N LEU A 546 11.22 28.15 8.78
CA LEU A 546 10.67 27.71 7.50
C LEU A 546 9.19 28.11 7.36
N ALA A 547 8.36 27.83 8.37
CA ALA A 547 6.91 28.11 8.32
C ALA A 547 6.59 29.59 8.09
N GLU A 548 7.36 30.51 8.71
CA GLU A 548 7.20 31.96 8.54
C GLU A 548 7.70 32.50 7.19
N ARG A 549 8.43 31.69 6.40
CA ARG A 549 8.98 32.07 5.09
C ARG A 549 8.32 31.37 3.89
N LEU A 550 7.37 30.47 4.13
CA LEU A 550 6.58 29.88 3.06
C LEU A 550 5.68 30.93 2.38
N PRO A 551 5.24 30.71 1.13
CA PRO A 551 4.41 31.66 0.39
C PRO A 551 3.16 32.12 1.14
N SER A 552 2.69 33.33 0.83
CA SER A 552 1.57 33.97 1.52
C SER A 552 0.31 33.11 1.56
N THR A 553 -0.44 33.23 2.66
CA THR A 553 -1.72 32.54 2.90
C THR A 553 -2.92 33.28 2.29
N ASP A 554 -2.66 34.21 1.38
CA ASP A 554 -3.67 34.95 0.62
C ASP A 554 -4.50 34.00 -0.24
N GLY A 555 -5.80 33.90 0.06
CA GLY A 555 -6.73 32.97 -0.60
C GLY A 555 -7.12 31.75 0.25
N TRP A 556 -6.49 31.54 1.41
CA TRP A 556 -6.96 30.55 2.39
C TRP A 556 -8.22 31.03 3.12
N SER A 557 -9.04 30.10 3.63
CA SER A 557 -10.18 30.44 4.47
C SER A 557 -9.74 31.03 5.82
N ALA A 558 -10.62 31.76 6.50
CA ALA A 558 -10.31 32.35 7.80
C ALA A 558 -10.00 31.29 8.87
N GLU A 559 -10.62 30.12 8.77
CA GLU A 559 -10.41 28.95 9.60
C GLU A 559 -9.02 28.35 9.34
N LEU A 560 -8.66 28.15 8.07
CA LEU A 560 -7.37 27.59 7.65
C LEU A 560 -6.20 28.52 8.00
N GLN A 561 -6.38 29.83 7.79
CA GLN A 561 -5.43 30.85 8.25
C GLN A 561 -5.29 30.80 9.78
N ARG A 562 -6.38 30.73 10.54
CA ARG A 562 -6.33 30.63 12.02
C ARG A 562 -5.57 29.37 12.46
N GLY A 563 -5.85 28.23 11.85
CA GLY A 563 -5.13 26.97 12.09
C GLY A 563 -3.63 27.12 11.87
N TRP A 564 -3.21 27.72 10.76
CA TRP A 564 -1.80 27.96 10.46
C TRP A 564 -1.13 28.91 11.47
N HIS A 565 -1.81 29.97 11.90
CA HIS A 565 -1.29 30.88 12.92
C HIS A 565 -1.11 30.17 14.27
N ILE A 566 -2.04 29.31 14.67
CA ILE A 566 -1.93 28.49 15.90
C ILE A 566 -0.78 27.48 15.77
N PHE A 567 -0.68 26.78 14.65
CA PHE A 567 0.40 25.82 14.35
C PHE A 567 1.78 26.50 14.43
N CYS A 568 1.95 27.67 13.81
CA CYS A 568 3.17 28.47 13.91
C CYS A 568 3.42 28.98 15.34
N HIS A 569 2.39 29.36 16.08
CA HIS A 569 2.53 29.80 17.47
C HIS A 569 3.06 28.67 18.38
N ILE A 570 2.57 27.43 18.21
CA ILE A 570 3.02 26.25 18.96
C ILE A 570 4.47 25.87 18.60
N LEU A 571 4.90 26.09 17.35
CA LEU A 571 6.28 25.85 16.91
C LEU A 571 7.30 26.90 17.41
N ARG A 572 6.86 28.08 17.83
CA ARG A 572 7.79 29.09 18.38
C ARG A 572 8.40 28.56 19.67
N PRO A 573 9.71 28.78 19.90
CA PRO A 573 10.27 28.50 21.22
C PRO A 573 9.50 29.33 22.25
N VAL A 574 9.06 28.67 23.32
CA VAL A 574 8.67 29.39 24.54
C VAL A 574 9.91 30.15 24.98
N GLU A 575 9.87 31.48 24.89
CA GLU A 575 10.90 32.31 25.51
C GLU A 575 10.97 31.91 26.97
N SER A 576 12.14 31.44 27.40
CA SER A 576 12.37 31.01 28.78
C SER A 576 12.43 32.23 29.68
N ALA A 577 11.25 32.78 29.98
CA ALA A 577 10.99 33.71 31.06
C ALA A 577 11.63 33.10 32.32
N GLY A 578 12.72 33.74 32.76
CA GLY A 578 13.80 33.03 33.43
C GLY A 578 13.37 32.29 34.69
N THR A 579 13.67 30.98 34.73
CA THR A 579 13.98 30.20 35.94
C THR A 579 13.16 30.55 37.17
N ARG A 580 11.81 30.49 37.07
CA ARG A 580 10.93 30.69 38.24
C ARG A 580 9.50 30.14 38.09
N LEU A 581 9.37 28.83 37.89
CA LEU A 581 8.16 28.09 38.26
C LEU A 581 8.58 26.72 38.84
N CYS A 582 7.96 26.36 39.97
CA CYS A 582 8.41 25.32 40.89
C CYS A 582 8.72 23.95 40.28
N GLU A 583 9.63 23.24 40.96
CA GLU A 583 9.58 21.78 41.04
C GLU A 583 8.19 21.34 41.52
N THR A 584 7.34 20.87 40.62
CA THR A 584 6.22 19.98 40.96
C THR A 584 6.64 18.56 40.62
N LYS A 585 7.64 18.08 41.35
CA LYS A 585 8.05 16.68 41.37
C LYS A 585 7.22 15.97 42.44
N LEU A 586 6.87 14.70 42.20
CA LEU A 586 5.99 13.84 43.02
C LEU A 586 4.48 14.11 42.84
N LEU A 587 3.83 13.27 42.03
CA LEU A 587 2.58 12.53 42.34
C LEU A 587 2.07 11.75 41.10
N TYR A 588 2.94 10.95 40.46
CA TYR A 588 2.51 10.03 39.38
C TYR A 588 3.35 8.73 39.23
N GLU A 589 4.32 8.47 40.12
CA GLU A 589 5.15 7.25 40.08
C GLU A 589 4.64 6.12 40.99
N ASP A 590 3.54 6.33 41.74
CA ASP A 590 3.05 5.43 42.80
C ASP A 590 1.83 4.57 42.40
N PHE A 591 1.55 4.44 41.09
CA PHE A 591 0.39 3.68 40.56
C PHE A 591 0.73 2.62 39.50
N MET A 592 2.02 2.28 39.33
CA MET A 592 2.50 1.33 38.31
C MET A 592 3.58 0.35 38.84
N LEU A 593 3.65 0.13 40.16
CA LEU A 593 4.57 -0.84 40.78
C LEU A 593 3.90 -1.66 41.90
N ASP A 594 2.79 -2.33 41.59
CA ASP A 594 2.41 -3.53 42.36
C ASP A 594 1.60 -4.53 41.52
N SER A 595 2.29 -5.42 40.79
CA SER A 595 1.71 -6.62 40.17
C SER A 595 2.72 -7.58 39.50
N THR A 596 3.91 -7.80 40.09
CA THR A 596 4.68 -9.04 39.85
C THR A 596 5.74 -9.27 40.95
N LEU A 597 5.42 -10.06 41.98
CA LEU A 597 6.35 -10.97 42.67
C LEU A 597 5.63 -11.73 43.79
N ASP A 598 5.19 -12.96 43.49
CA ASP A 598 5.15 -14.05 44.49
C ASP A 598 5.02 -15.40 43.77
N SER A 599 6.14 -16.13 43.66
CA SER A 599 6.19 -17.54 43.24
C SER A 599 7.53 -18.16 43.60
N LEU A 600 7.52 -19.45 43.96
CA LEU A 600 8.65 -20.29 44.45
C LEU A 600 9.08 -19.97 45.89
N ASP A 601 9.23 -20.90 46.85
CA ASP A 601 9.13 -22.38 46.93
C ASP A 601 8.79 -22.76 48.40
N ASP A 602 8.29 -23.93 48.83
CA ASP A 602 7.59 -25.11 48.24
C ASP A 602 7.20 -26.04 49.44
N ILE A 603 6.67 -27.25 49.19
CA ILE A 603 6.69 -28.47 50.03
C ILE A 603 5.50 -28.69 51.03
N ASN A 604 4.74 -29.75 50.70
CA ASN A 604 4.16 -30.83 51.55
C ASN A 604 2.65 -30.95 51.88
N GLN A 605 2.19 -32.19 51.60
CA GLN A 605 1.22 -33.03 52.34
C GLN A 605 -0.30 -32.79 52.23
N GLY A 606 -0.98 -33.78 51.64
CA GLY A 606 -2.17 -34.39 52.25
C GLY A 606 -3.53 -34.18 51.57
N SER A 607 -4.00 -35.16 50.81
CA SER A 607 -5.44 -35.44 50.60
C SER A 607 -6.09 -35.96 51.92
N PRO A 608 -7.45 -36.12 52.06
CA PRO A 608 -8.52 -35.93 51.06
C PRO A 608 -9.87 -35.31 51.57
N SER A 609 -10.85 -35.26 50.66
CA SER A 609 -12.31 -35.52 50.85
C SER A 609 -13.34 -34.41 51.18
N HIS A 610 -14.56 -34.68 50.68
CA HIS A 610 -15.91 -34.12 50.96
C HIS A 610 -16.40 -32.79 50.34
N ASP A 611 -17.25 -32.96 49.32
CA ASP A 611 -18.71 -32.67 49.28
C ASP A 611 -19.32 -31.34 49.76
N SER A 612 -20.39 -30.98 49.05
CA SER A 612 -21.39 -29.91 49.30
C SER A 612 -20.91 -28.50 48.88
N GLY A 613 -21.68 -27.67 48.18
CA GLY A 613 -23.09 -27.75 47.75
C GLY A 613 -23.87 -26.53 48.25
N SER A 614 -24.78 -25.98 47.43
CA SER A 614 -25.64 -24.80 47.71
C SER A 614 -24.90 -23.43 47.73
N SER A 615 -25.51 -22.26 47.51
CA SER A 615 -26.62 -21.78 46.65
C SER A 615 -26.67 -20.25 46.79
N ARG A 616 -27.09 -19.51 45.73
CA ARG A 616 -27.58 -18.10 45.81
C ARG A 616 -26.53 -17.07 46.32
N GLU A 617 -26.72 -15.75 46.23
CA GLU A 617 -27.85 -14.91 45.79
C GLU A 617 -27.34 -13.61 45.12
N HIS A 618 -28.25 -12.72 44.70
CA HIS A 618 -27.94 -11.49 43.96
C HIS A 618 -27.14 -10.43 44.73
N GLY A 619 -26.19 -9.77 44.05
CA GLY A 619 -25.60 -8.50 44.45
C GLY A 619 -25.96 -7.40 43.44
N VAL A 620 -26.72 -6.39 43.89
CA VAL A 620 -27.11 -5.22 43.10
C VAL A 620 -26.01 -4.16 43.19
N PHE A 621 -25.52 -3.66 42.05
CA PHE A 621 -24.66 -2.47 42.00
C PHE A 621 -25.51 -1.20 41.83
N PRO A 622 -25.35 -0.17 42.68
CA PRO A 622 -26.05 1.09 42.54
C PRO A 622 -25.36 2.01 41.52
N SER A 623 -26.18 2.71 40.73
CA SER A 623 -25.77 3.81 39.87
C SER A 623 -25.67 5.11 40.66
N GLU A 624 -24.52 5.80 40.63
CA GLU A 624 -24.45 7.24 40.91
C GLU A 624 -23.08 7.82 40.51
N CYS A 625 -23.06 8.59 39.41
CA CYS A 625 -22.08 9.64 39.13
C CYS A 625 -22.64 10.54 38.02
N SER A 626 -23.42 11.53 38.42
CA SER A 626 -23.89 12.62 37.56
C SER A 626 -23.38 13.95 38.13
N ALA A 627 -23.18 14.92 37.23
CA ALA A 627 -22.76 16.30 37.50
C ALA A 627 -21.33 16.50 38.04
N GLU A 628 -20.39 16.72 37.10
CA GLU A 628 -19.42 17.82 37.16
C GLU A 628 -18.80 18.03 35.77
N CYS A 629 -19.53 18.71 34.89
CA CYS A 629 -19.08 19.14 33.56
C CYS A 629 -19.74 20.49 33.21
N SER A 630 -19.34 21.52 33.95
CA SER A 630 -19.73 22.90 33.70
C SER A 630 -18.75 23.87 34.36
N GLU A 631 -17.64 24.18 33.67
CA GLU A 631 -17.06 25.53 33.52
C GLU A 631 -15.65 25.46 32.89
N PHE A 632 -15.50 26.17 31.75
CA PHE A 632 -14.30 26.44 30.93
C PHE A 632 -13.63 25.29 30.13
#